data_AF-A0A9P5Z776-F1
#
_entry.id   AF-A0A9P5Z776-F1
#
_cell.length_a   1.000
_cell.length_b   1.000
_cell.length_c   1.000
_cell.angle_alpha   90.00
_cell.angle_beta   90.00
_cell.angle_gamma   90.00
#
_symmetry.space_group_name_H-M   'P 1'
#
loop_
_entity.id
_entity.type
_entity.pdbx_description
1 polymer ?
#
loop_
_entity_poly.entity_id
_entity_poly.type
_entity_poly.pdbx_seq_one_letter_code
_entity_poly.pdbx_strand_id
1 'polypeptide(L)'
;KFTLRYISAHQGVIGNERADKEAHKAANGKTSRDSQLPPRLTRGNTLPRTTETAKARYLIKLWEMAAARWAASARKVTFESIDRDYPFARFRRQQAELTRA
;
A
#
# COMPACT_ATOMS: atom_id res chain seq x y z
N LYS A 1 2.06 6.98 33.93
CA LYS A 1 2.75 8.01 33.12
C LYS A 1 3.47 7.28 31.99
N PHE A 2 3.14 7.55 30.72
CA PHE A 2 3.79 6.92 29.56
C PHE A 2 4.71 7.92 28.88
N THR A 3 5.85 7.44 28.39
CA THR A 3 6.83 8.27 27.67
C THR A 3 6.85 7.82 26.22
N LEU A 4 6.33 8.67 25.33
CA LEU A 4 6.41 8.43 23.90
C LEU A 4 7.82 8.77 23.42
N ARG A 5 8.43 7.87 22.64
CA ARG A 5 9.72 8.12 21.97
C ARG A 5 9.55 7.84 20.49
N TYR A 6 9.84 8.85 19.68
CA TYR A 6 9.94 8.68 18.24
C TYR A 6 11.30 8.03 17.93
N ILE A 7 11.25 6.98 17.13
CA ILE A 7 12.44 6.28 16.65
C ILE A 7 12.50 6.40 15.13
N SER A 8 13.71 6.39 14.61
CA SER A 8 13.98 6.29 13.18
C SER A 8 13.42 4.98 12.62
N ALA A 9 12.80 5.06 11.45
CA ALA A 9 12.36 3.87 10.74
C ALA A 9 13.57 3.01 10.35
N HIS A 10 13.43 1.68 10.45
CA HIS A 10 14.40 0.69 9.96
C HIS A 10 15.83 0.79 10.51
N GLN A 11 16.03 1.30 11.73
CA GLN A 11 17.36 1.31 12.38
C GLN A 11 17.67 0.08 13.24
N GLY A 12 17.26 -1.12 12.82
CA GLY A 12 17.67 -2.34 13.54
C GLY A 12 17.01 -2.54 14.91
N VAL A 13 16.02 -1.70 15.27
CA VAL A 13 15.31 -1.84 16.55
C VAL A 13 14.41 -3.07 16.46
N ILE A 14 14.87 -4.19 17.00
CA ILE A 14 14.26 -5.52 16.90
C ILE A 14 12.74 -5.47 17.20
N GLY A 15 12.34 -4.74 18.23
CA GLY A 15 10.93 -4.60 18.60
C GLY A 15 10.09 -3.87 17.53
N ASN A 16 10.64 -2.82 16.92
CA ASN A 16 9.98 -2.07 15.86
C ASN A 16 9.89 -2.88 14.56
N GLU A 17 10.97 -3.57 14.19
CA GLU A 17 10.98 -4.43 13.00
C GLU A 17 10.01 -5.60 13.12
N ARG A 18 9.89 -6.17 14.31
CA ARG A 18 8.91 -7.24 14.57
C ARG A 18 7.48 -6.69 14.45
N ALA A 19 7.22 -5.51 15.01
CA ALA A 19 5.92 -4.85 14.88
C ALA A 19 5.58 -4.55 13.41
N ASP A 20 6.55 -4.06 12.64
CA ASP A 20 6.42 -3.78 11.21
C ASP A 20 6.11 -5.03 10.38
N LYS A 21 6.84 -6.13 10.62
CA LYS A 21 6.56 -7.43 9.98
C LYS A 21 5.14 -7.94 10.28
N GLU A 22 4.69 -7.84 11.53
CA GLU A 22 3.33 -8.25 11.90
C GLU A 22 2.27 -7.32 11.29
N ALA A 23 2.54 -6.01 11.21
CA ALA A 23 1.67 -5.06 10.53
C ALA A 23 1.53 -5.38 9.03
N HIS A 24 2.62 -5.73 8.35
CA HIS A 24 2.59 -6.19 6.96
C HIS A 24 1.80 -7.50 6.78
N LYS A 25 1.92 -8.47 7.69
CA LYS A 25 1.11 -9.70 7.66
C LYS A 25 -0.37 -9.38 7.82
N ALA A 26 -0.72 -8.54 8.79
CA ALA A 26 -2.09 -8.11 9.05
C ALA A 26 -2.70 -7.36 7.85
N ALA A 27 -1.92 -6.48 7.20
CA ALA A 27 -2.34 -5.77 5.99
C ALA A 27 -2.64 -6.72 4.82
N ASN A 28 -1.95 -7.86 4.75
CA ASN A 28 -2.23 -8.94 3.80
C ASN A 28 -3.35 -9.89 4.24
N GLY A 29 -4.12 -9.55 5.29
CA GLY A 29 -5.23 -10.34 5.80
C GLY A 29 -4.84 -11.47 6.77
N LYS A 30 -3.54 -11.67 7.03
CA LYS A 30 -3.05 -12.65 8.03
C LYS A 30 -3.08 -12.01 9.41
N THR A 31 -4.27 -12.00 10.01
CA THR A 31 -4.54 -11.37 11.32
C THR A 31 -4.69 -12.41 12.43
N SER A 32 -4.31 -12.04 13.65
CA SER A 32 -4.57 -12.84 14.85
C SER A 32 -6.08 -12.89 15.15
N ARG A 33 -6.49 -13.87 15.97
CA ARG A 33 -7.88 -13.91 16.47
C ARG A 33 -8.13 -12.72 17.39
N ASP A 34 -9.36 -12.20 17.44
CA ASP A 34 -9.71 -11.05 18.29
C ASP A 34 -9.37 -11.28 19.77
N SER A 35 -9.48 -12.53 20.27
CA SER A 35 -9.11 -12.89 21.64
C SER A 35 -7.61 -12.80 21.95
N GLN A 36 -6.77 -12.75 20.92
CA GLN A 36 -5.31 -12.60 21.04
C GLN A 36 -4.86 -11.16 20.82
N LEU A 37 -5.79 -10.26 20.50
CA LEU A 37 -5.50 -8.85 20.26
C LEU A 37 -5.80 -8.03 21.52
N PRO A 38 -4.98 -7.02 21.84
CA PRO A 38 -5.33 -6.04 22.85
C PRO A 38 -6.70 -5.39 22.55
N PRO A 39 -7.50 -5.00 23.57
CA PRO A 39 -8.86 -4.44 23.36
C PRO A 39 -8.94 -3.22 22.43
N ARG A 40 -7.84 -2.49 22.25
CA ARG A 40 -7.73 -1.35 21.32
C ARG A 40 -7.51 -1.76 19.86
N LEU A 41 -7.17 -3.01 19.61
CA LEU A 41 -6.82 -3.56 18.30
C LEU A 41 -7.82 -4.64 17.84
N THR A 42 -8.88 -4.89 18.59
CA THR A 42 -9.95 -5.81 18.19
C THR A 42 -10.78 -5.19 17.07
N ARG A 43 -11.34 -6.03 16.18
CA ARG A 43 -12.12 -5.56 15.01
C ARG A 43 -13.32 -4.68 15.35
N GLY A 44 -13.91 -4.85 16.54
CA GLY A 44 -15.00 -4.01 17.03
C GLY A 44 -14.56 -2.59 17.37
N ASN A 45 -13.26 -2.36 17.60
CA ASN A 45 -12.68 -1.07 17.88
C ASN A 45 -12.00 -0.53 16.62
N THR A 46 -12.83 -0.12 15.65
CA THR A 46 -12.34 0.36 14.37
C THR A 46 -11.57 1.67 14.60
N LEU A 47 -10.27 1.66 14.35
CA LEU A 47 -9.49 2.90 14.33
C LEU A 47 -10.14 3.85 13.30
N PRO A 48 -10.29 5.14 13.63
CA PRO A 48 -10.87 6.10 12.71
C PRO A 48 -10.10 6.07 11.38
N ARG A 49 -10.82 5.83 10.28
CA ARG A 49 -10.23 5.85 8.94
C ARG A 49 -9.68 7.23 8.69
N THR A 50 -8.36 7.33 8.61
CA THR A 50 -7.69 8.58 8.27
C THR A 50 -8.00 8.95 6.82
N THR A 51 -7.93 10.25 6.51
CA THR A 51 -8.21 10.75 5.15
C THR A 51 -7.24 10.17 4.12
N GLU A 52 -6.01 9.90 4.54
CA GLU A 52 -4.93 9.27 3.79
C GLU A 52 -5.30 7.84 3.39
N THR A 53 -5.88 7.07 4.32
CA THR A 53 -6.33 5.70 4.06
C THR A 53 -7.47 5.68 3.03
N ALA A 54 -8.38 6.66 3.11
CA ALA A 54 -9.45 6.81 2.11
C ALA A 54 -8.90 7.19 0.73
N LYS A 55 -7.96 8.13 0.66
CA LYS A 55 -7.26 8.51 -0.57
C LYS A 55 -6.52 7.34 -1.19
N ALA A 56 -5.75 6.57 -0.41
CA ALA A 56 -5.02 5.40 -0.88
C ALA A 56 -5.97 4.35 -1.49
N ARG A 57 -7.07 4.03 -0.80
CA ARG A 57 -8.10 3.11 -1.33
C ARG A 57 -8.73 3.62 -2.63
N TYR A 58 -9.00 4.92 -2.72
CA TYR A 58 -9.56 5.52 -3.93
C TYR A 58 -8.57 5.46 -5.11
N LEU A 59 -7.28 5.74 -4.86
CA LEU A 59 -6.24 5.61 -5.87
C LEU A 59 -6.13 4.17 -6.37
N ILE A 60 -6.09 3.17 -5.48
CA ILE A 60 -6.07 1.74 -5.88
C ILE A 60 -7.25 1.43 -6.81
N LYS A 61 -8.46 1.84 -6.44
CA LYS A 61 -9.65 1.66 -7.28
C LYS A 61 -9.50 2.33 -8.65
N LEU A 62 -8.96 3.55 -8.71
CA LEU A 62 -8.71 4.24 -9.98
C LEU A 62 -7.71 3.49 -10.85
N TRP A 63 -6.64 2.94 -10.26
CA TRP A 63 -5.65 2.14 -10.98
C TRP A 63 -6.28 0.88 -11.56
N GLU A 64 -7.10 0.16 -10.80
CA GLU A 64 -7.82 -1.03 -11.27
C GLU A 64 -8.77 -0.69 -12.43
N MET A 65 -9.55 0.39 -12.29
CA MET A 65 -10.44 0.86 -13.35
C MET A 65 -9.69 1.27 -14.62
N ALA A 66 -8.59 2.00 -14.47
CA ALA A 66 -7.75 2.41 -15.59
C ALA A 66 -7.13 1.21 -16.30
N ALA A 67 -6.64 0.22 -15.55
CA ALA A 67 -6.10 -1.02 -16.09
C ALA A 67 -7.16 -1.81 -16.87
N ALA A 68 -8.36 -1.98 -16.31
CA ALA A 68 -9.47 -2.67 -16.96
C ALA A 68 -9.91 -1.95 -18.25
N ARG A 69 -10.05 -0.62 -18.19
CA ARG A 69 -10.45 0.19 -19.35
C ARG A 69 -9.39 0.17 -20.46
N TRP A 70 -8.11 0.20 -20.08
CA TRP A 70 -7.02 0.07 -21.04
C TRP A 70 -7.02 -1.31 -21.71
N ALA A 71 -7.17 -2.38 -20.91
CA ALA A 71 -7.21 -3.75 -21.40
C ALA A 71 -8.33 -3.98 -22.43
N ALA A 72 -9.48 -3.33 -22.24
CA ALA A 72 -10.61 -3.38 -23.16
C ALA A 72 -10.48 -2.45 -24.38
N SER A 73 -9.45 -1.59 -24.44
CA SER A 73 -9.33 -0.61 -25.52
C SER A 73 -8.70 -1.20 -26.78
N ALA A 74 -9.23 -0.84 -27.95
CA ALA A 74 -8.62 -1.19 -29.24
C ALA A 74 -7.20 -0.61 -29.37
N ARG A 75 -6.92 0.51 -28.68
CA ARG A 75 -5.60 1.15 -28.65
C ARG A 75 -4.53 0.28 -28.03
N LYS A 76 -4.88 -0.64 -27.13
CA LYS A 76 -3.92 -1.59 -26.55
C LYS A 76 -3.19 -2.38 -27.63
N VAL A 77 -3.94 -2.92 -28.60
CA VAL A 77 -3.38 -3.74 -29.69
C VAL A 77 -2.41 -2.92 -30.54
N THR A 78 -2.76 -1.68 -30.87
CA THR A 78 -1.89 -0.77 -31.61
C THR A 78 -0.66 -0.35 -30.79
N PHE A 79 -0.79 -0.18 -29.47
CA PHE A 79 0.33 0.23 -28.64
C PHE A 79 1.32 -0.92 -28.36
N GLU A 80 0.82 -2.15 -28.18
CA GLU A 80 1.67 -3.34 -27.99
C GLU A 80 2.53 -3.64 -29.23
N SER A 81 2.07 -3.26 -30.44
CA SER A 81 2.86 -3.40 -31.65
C SER A 81 3.95 -2.32 -31.80
N ILE A 82 3.74 -1.14 -31.21
CA ILE A 82 4.69 -0.01 -31.25
C ILE A 82 5.76 -0.17 -30.17
N ASP A 83 5.36 -0.49 -28.93
CA ASP A 83 6.27 -0.61 -27.79
C ASP A 83 5.94 -1.87 -26.98
N ARG A 84 6.88 -2.83 -27.02
CA ARG A 84 6.78 -4.09 -26.27
C ARG A 84 6.96 -3.93 -24.77
N ASP A 85 7.58 -2.82 -24.33
CA ASP A 85 7.79 -2.51 -22.93
C ASP A 85 6.58 -1.79 -22.32
N TYR A 86 5.52 -1.57 -23.12
CA TYR A 86 4.20 -1.15 -22.65
C TYR A 86 3.66 -2.19 -21.64
N PRO A 87 3.30 -1.80 -20.40
CA PRO A 87 2.77 -0.50 -20.02
C PRO A 87 3.83 0.42 -19.37
N PHE A 88 5.03 0.49 -19.93
CA PHE A 88 6.16 1.33 -19.53
C PHE A 88 6.64 1.07 -18.11
N ALA A 89 6.88 -0.19 -17.76
CA ALA A 89 7.30 -0.57 -16.41
C ALA A 89 8.57 0.19 -15.96
N ARG A 90 9.53 0.37 -16.88
CA ARG A 90 10.76 1.13 -16.65
C ARG A 90 10.50 2.62 -16.41
N PHE A 91 9.72 3.26 -17.29
CA PHE A 91 9.35 4.67 -17.16
C PHE A 91 8.60 4.93 -15.85
N ARG A 92 7.64 4.07 -15.48
CA ARG A 92 6.90 4.23 -14.22
C ARG A 92 7.78 4.11 -12.99
N ARG A 93 8.76 3.20 -13.01
CA ARG A 93 9.74 3.08 -11.93
C ARG A 93 10.57 4.36 -11.80
N GLN A 94 11.12 4.85 -12.92
CA GLN A 94 11.86 6.11 -12.97
C GLN A 94 11.00 7.30 -12.52
N GLN A 95 9.74 7.36 -12.95
CA GLN A 95 8.80 8.41 -12.56
C GLN A 95 8.49 8.38 -11.05
N ALA A 96 8.39 7.19 -10.45
CA ALA A 96 8.17 7.06 -9.00
C ALA A 96 9.39 7.48 -8.17
N GLU A 97 10.60 7.35 -8.74
CA GLU A 97 11.86 7.77 -8.14
C GLU A 97 12.13 9.28 -8.32
N LEU A 98 11.47 9.93 -9.28
CA LEU A 98 11.48 11.38 -9.41
C LEU A 98 10.64 12.00 -8.28
N THR A 99 11.31 12.47 -7.22
CA THR A 99 10.72 13.40 -6.27
C THR A 99 10.29 14.66 -7.01
N ARG A 100 9.01 15.03 -6.93
CA ARG A 100 8.57 16.37 -7.34
C ARG A 100 9.38 17.39 -6.55
N ALA A 101 10.25 18.11 -7.25
CA ALA A 101 10.81 19.38 -6.77
C ALA A 101 9.72 20.46 -6.76
#